data_AF-A0A1E7EK25-F1
#
_entry.id   AF-A0A1E7EK25-F1
#
_cell.length_a   1.000
_cell.length_b   1.000
_cell.length_c   1.000
_cell.angle_alpha   90.00
_cell.angle_beta   90.00
_cell.angle_gamma   90.00
#
_symmetry.space_group_name_H-M   'P 1'
#
loop_
_entity.id
_entity.type
_entity.pdbx_description
1 polymer ?
#
loop_
_entity_poly.entity_id
_entity_poly.type
_entity_poly.pdbx_seq_one_letter_code
_entity_poly.pdbx_strand_id
1 'polypeptide(L)'
;MDANSIAAAARELAEQERIATATATVALITMILKVCDKFPFRTRNKTNQLVENVFEDVLANPEDAHHPQHGEQQADDDDDDVIDQRNKRRRLKLINTLTERERERSFRTSYSLIDHQFWILVDTFLRKLKDDVHDMLCENNTDNPDSDNNYYCGLDSRRDTEEEVAAIVLLFPGVLTRRQQLGNYRDGYAHVRYYCPIQFLAFNVKAVSFLPLVARLSIELDLFEEQYRGGLLLSTDANGDWGPYNPLQTLMNSEDYHFSNGDNYNQEHHEDQYLQVLIELRRMDLLKKEDIQNYGLLNNLCRRPYLSKTTHRFLIEWDLNAVLHTDRYGDLPLHDAANKSPSFQVFQFVFEAGIKYFPKKKGINLLFRKNSSNLTPFQCTYHSYGKEQVMKVVDDTLGFYSGDTPINTTEALVMAVIDENIHLDCVYFLLRREPDVLQKLLLSSSTAMATVVDKNNNSIVDEINDNDSGNNDNLGGQTKTSTKKKRKRILYE
;
A
#
# COMPACT_ATOMS: atom_id res chain seq x y z
N MET A 1 -26.63 26.09 -46.20
CA MET A 1 -26.36 26.79 -44.94
C MET A 1 -25.24 27.79 -45.20
N ASP A 2 -25.47 29.08 -44.92
CA ASP A 2 -24.44 30.12 -45.05
C ASP A 2 -23.35 29.89 -43.99
N ALA A 3 -22.07 30.04 -44.36
CA ALA A 3 -20.93 29.93 -43.45
C ALA A 3 -21.06 30.89 -42.25
N ASN A 4 -21.70 32.05 -42.44
CA ASN A 4 -21.97 32.99 -41.35
C ASN A 4 -22.93 32.43 -40.28
N SER A 5 -23.91 31.61 -40.70
CA SER A 5 -24.86 30.98 -39.79
C SER A 5 -24.20 29.88 -38.96
N ILE A 6 -23.28 29.11 -39.54
CA ILE A 6 -22.50 28.09 -38.83
C ILE A 6 -21.55 28.75 -37.81
N ALA A 7 -20.87 29.83 -38.21
CA ALA A 7 -19.97 30.55 -37.31
C ALA A 7 -20.71 31.22 -36.14
N ALA A 8 -21.91 31.75 -36.37
CA ALA A 8 -22.74 32.31 -35.30
C ALA A 8 -23.18 31.23 -34.31
N ALA A 9 -23.66 30.09 -34.79
CA ALA A 9 -24.08 28.97 -33.94
C ALA A 9 -22.91 28.40 -33.12
N ALA A 10 -21.72 28.30 -33.70
CA ALA A 10 -20.52 27.84 -32.97
C ALA A 10 -20.11 28.81 -31.85
N ARG A 11 -20.23 30.13 -32.06
CA ARG A 11 -19.97 31.13 -31.01
C ARG A 11 -21.00 31.07 -29.90
N GLU A 12 -22.27 30.91 -30.24
CA GLU A 12 -23.35 30.78 -29.26
C GLU A 12 -23.16 29.52 -28.40
N LEU A 13 -22.81 28.38 -29.01
CA LEU A 13 -22.52 27.15 -28.27
C LEU A 13 -21.32 27.30 -27.33
N ALA A 14 -20.20 27.84 -27.82
CA ALA A 14 -19.01 28.07 -26.99
C ALA A 14 -19.29 29.05 -25.83
N GLU A 15 -20.16 30.03 -26.05
CA GLU A 15 -20.58 30.96 -25.02
C GLU A 15 -21.48 30.30 -23.97
N GLN A 16 -22.42 29.45 -24.39
CA GLN A 16 -23.24 28.66 -23.47
C GLN A 16 -22.39 27.70 -22.62
N GLU A 17 -21.43 27.00 -23.22
CA GLU A 17 -20.48 26.14 -22.51
C GLU A 17 -19.70 26.95 -21.47
N ARG A 18 -19.19 28.13 -21.84
CA ARG A 18 -18.45 29.00 -20.92
C ARG A 18 -19.31 29.49 -19.75
N ILE A 19 -20.57 29.84 -19.98
CA ILE A 19 -21.51 30.21 -18.91
C ILE A 19 -21.75 29.03 -17.98
N ALA A 20 -22.01 27.84 -18.54
CA ALA A 20 -22.26 26.62 -17.78
C ALA A 20 -21.07 26.24 -16.90
N THR A 21 -19.85 26.22 -17.46
CA THR A 21 -18.61 25.94 -16.71
C THR A 21 -18.43 26.93 -15.56
N ALA A 22 -18.71 28.20 -15.80
CA ALA A 22 -18.53 29.23 -14.80
C ALA A 22 -19.56 29.13 -13.67
N THR A 23 -20.83 28.88 -14.00
CA THR A 23 -21.89 28.56 -13.02
C THR A 23 -21.51 27.34 -12.17
N ALA A 24 -21.07 26.25 -12.79
CA ALA A 24 -20.58 25.07 -12.08
C ALA A 24 -19.40 25.38 -11.14
N THR A 25 -18.48 26.24 -11.58
CA THR A 25 -17.32 26.65 -10.79
C THR A 25 -17.71 27.47 -9.55
N VAL A 26 -18.65 28.41 -9.68
CA VAL A 26 -19.15 29.19 -8.53
C VAL A 26 -19.93 28.30 -7.57
N ALA A 27 -20.74 27.37 -8.09
CA ALA A 27 -21.42 26.38 -7.28
C ALA A 27 -20.43 25.50 -6.48
N LEU A 28 -19.33 25.06 -7.12
CA LEU A 28 -18.27 24.30 -6.49
C LEU A 28 -17.57 25.08 -5.37
N ILE A 29 -17.15 26.33 -5.62
CA ILE A 29 -16.55 27.16 -4.55
C ILE A 29 -17.52 27.38 -3.41
N THR A 30 -18.78 27.68 -3.72
CA THR A 30 -19.82 27.89 -2.72
C THR A 30 -20.01 26.63 -1.86
N MET A 31 -19.97 25.44 -2.49
CA MET A 31 -19.99 24.17 -1.78
C MET A 31 -18.78 24.03 -0.86
N ILE A 32 -17.56 24.20 -1.39
CA ILE A 32 -16.28 24.13 -0.66
C ILE A 32 -16.33 25.03 0.58
N LEU A 33 -16.73 26.30 0.42
CA LEU A 33 -16.78 27.26 1.52
C LEU A 33 -17.82 26.89 2.59
N LYS A 34 -18.94 26.27 2.19
CA LYS A 34 -19.97 25.78 3.12
C LYS A 34 -19.54 24.55 3.92
N VAL A 35 -18.71 23.69 3.33
CA VAL A 35 -18.26 22.44 3.98
C VAL A 35 -16.84 22.52 4.55
N CYS A 36 -16.19 23.68 4.48
CA CYS A 36 -14.80 23.90 4.89
C CYS A 36 -14.49 23.49 6.34
N ASP A 37 -15.46 23.56 7.24
CA ASP A 37 -15.29 23.11 8.63
C ASP A 37 -15.17 21.58 8.77
N LYS A 38 -15.50 20.85 7.70
CA LYS A 38 -15.34 19.39 7.56
C LYS A 38 -14.11 19.04 6.72
N PHE A 39 -13.12 19.93 6.59
CA PHE A 39 -11.86 19.59 5.94
C PHE A 39 -10.78 19.28 6.98
N PRO A 40 -9.76 18.49 6.60
CA PRO A 40 -8.58 18.30 7.44
C PRO A 40 -7.99 19.65 7.84
N PHE A 41 -7.39 19.70 9.02
CA PHE A 41 -7.00 20.95 9.67
C PHE A 41 -6.16 21.85 8.74
N ARG A 42 -5.16 21.29 8.06
CA ARG A 42 -4.31 22.01 7.10
C ARG A 42 -5.14 22.64 5.99
N THR A 43 -5.95 21.85 5.31
CA THR A 43 -6.74 22.33 4.16
C THR A 43 -7.76 23.37 4.58
N ARG A 44 -8.35 23.24 5.77
CA ARG A 44 -9.23 24.26 6.35
C ARG A 44 -8.50 25.60 6.54
N ASN A 45 -7.31 25.57 7.13
CA ASN A 45 -6.49 26.78 7.32
C ASN A 45 -6.05 27.38 5.99
N LYS A 46 -5.65 26.55 5.02
CA LYS A 46 -5.30 27.02 3.68
C LYS A 46 -6.48 27.67 2.99
N THR A 47 -7.67 27.08 3.13
CA THR A 47 -8.91 27.64 2.59
C THR A 47 -9.19 29.02 3.19
N ASN A 48 -9.05 29.19 4.51
CA ASN A 48 -9.23 30.48 5.18
C ASN A 48 -8.22 31.52 4.69
N GLN A 49 -6.94 31.15 4.52
CA GLN A 49 -5.91 32.02 3.96
C GLN A 49 -6.24 32.44 2.51
N LEU A 50 -6.70 31.51 1.67
CA LEU A 50 -7.07 31.82 0.29
C LEU A 50 -8.30 32.73 0.21
N VAL A 51 -9.26 32.54 1.12
CA VAL A 51 -10.42 33.43 1.25
C VAL A 51 -9.99 34.85 1.57
N GLU A 52 -9.05 35.02 2.50
CA GLU A 52 -8.49 36.35 2.86
C GLU A 52 -7.83 37.04 1.66
N ASN A 53 -6.98 36.32 0.91
CA ASN A 53 -6.35 36.87 -0.29
C ASN A 53 -7.38 37.32 -1.35
N VAL A 54 -8.41 36.50 -1.60
CA VAL A 54 -9.48 36.85 -2.54
C VAL A 54 -10.28 38.07 -2.05
N PHE A 55 -10.47 38.20 -0.73
CA PHE A 55 -11.15 39.35 -0.16
C PHE A 55 -10.40 40.66 -0.35
N GLU A 56 -9.09 40.64 -0.11
CA GLU A 56 -8.24 41.82 -0.32
C GLU A 56 -8.30 42.27 -1.78
N ASP A 57 -8.23 41.34 -2.73
CA ASP A 57 -8.25 41.66 -4.15
C ASP A 57 -9.63 42.12 -4.67
N VAL A 58 -10.73 41.52 -4.18
CA VAL A 58 -12.09 41.82 -4.67
C VAL A 58 -12.72 43.03 -3.98
N LEU A 59 -12.40 43.27 -2.71
CA LEU A 59 -12.98 44.36 -1.92
C LEU A 59 -12.05 45.56 -1.70
N ALA A 60 -10.82 45.54 -2.21
CA ALA A 60 -10.03 46.76 -2.34
C ALA A 60 -10.73 47.70 -3.33
N ASN A 61 -11.77 48.38 -2.86
CA ASN A 61 -12.32 49.54 -3.52
C ASN A 61 -11.19 50.56 -3.60
N PRO A 62 -10.71 50.94 -4.79
CA PRO A 62 -9.58 51.87 -4.91
C PRO A 62 -9.87 53.22 -4.24
N GLU A 63 -11.14 53.55 -4.01
CA GLU A 63 -11.58 54.77 -3.32
C GLU A 63 -11.52 54.70 -1.78
N ASP A 64 -11.55 53.50 -1.17
CA ASP A 64 -11.55 53.32 0.30
C ASP A 64 -10.16 53.06 0.90
N ALA A 65 -9.11 53.02 0.08
CA ALA A 65 -7.72 52.79 0.52
C ALA A 65 -7.14 53.91 1.42
N HIS A 66 -7.91 54.96 1.70
CA HIS A 66 -7.47 56.13 2.50
C HIS A 66 -7.98 56.16 3.95
N HIS A 67 -8.69 55.13 4.43
CA HIS A 67 -8.98 55.02 5.86
C HIS A 67 -8.09 53.98 6.53
N PRO A 68 -6.96 54.40 7.15
CA PRO A 68 -6.14 53.48 7.92
C PRO A 68 -6.98 52.90 9.06
N GLN A 69 -7.00 51.57 9.16
CA GLN A 69 -7.50 50.82 10.30
C GLN A 69 -6.65 51.13 11.54
N HIS A 70 -6.78 52.34 12.07
CA HIS A 70 -6.24 52.72 13.37
C HIS A 70 -7.35 52.53 14.41
N GLY A 71 -7.38 51.37 15.06
CA GLY A 71 -8.29 51.21 16.21
C GLY A 71 -8.42 49.83 16.83
N GLU A 72 -8.16 48.74 16.10
CA GLU A 72 -8.16 47.41 16.73
C GLU A 72 -6.79 47.17 17.37
N GLN A 73 -6.66 47.69 18.60
CA GLN A 73 -5.57 47.33 19.49
C GLN A 73 -5.53 45.82 19.62
N GLN A 74 -4.37 45.25 19.29
CA GLN A 74 -3.97 43.88 19.58
C GLN A 74 -4.11 43.64 21.08
N ALA A 75 -5.26 43.11 21.50
CA ALA A 75 -5.33 42.37 22.74
C ALA A 75 -4.72 41.01 22.42
N ASP A 76 -3.63 40.66 23.10
CA ASP A 76 -2.85 39.42 22.94
C ASP A 76 -3.61 38.15 23.39
N ASP A 77 -4.94 38.15 23.31
CA ASP A 77 -5.77 37.00 23.59
C ASP A 77 -6.05 36.27 22.27
N ASP A 78 -5.12 35.39 21.88
CA ASP A 78 -5.23 34.40 20.82
C ASP A 78 -6.30 33.34 21.15
N ASP A 79 -7.55 33.76 21.32
CA ASP A 79 -8.67 32.85 21.50
C ASP A 79 -9.01 32.22 20.13
N ASP A 80 -8.67 30.94 19.97
CA ASP A 80 -8.93 30.14 18.76
C ASP A 80 -10.39 30.28 18.27
N ASP A 81 -11.34 30.48 19.19
CA ASP A 81 -12.75 30.70 18.90
C ASP A 81 -13.00 32.02 18.17
N VAL A 82 -12.26 33.08 18.49
CA VAL A 82 -12.36 34.40 17.84
C VAL A 82 -11.85 34.31 16.40
N ILE A 83 -10.73 33.60 16.18
CA ILE A 83 -10.15 33.37 14.86
C ILE A 83 -11.12 32.54 13.99
N ASP A 84 -11.69 31.46 14.53
CA ASP A 84 -12.66 30.63 13.82
C ASP A 84 -13.94 31.40 13.45
N GLN A 85 -14.49 32.18 14.38
CA GLN A 85 -15.66 33.02 14.10
C GLN A 85 -15.38 34.09 13.02
N ARG A 86 -14.20 34.72 13.07
CA ARG A 86 -13.76 35.69 12.04
C ARG A 86 -13.69 35.03 10.67
N ASN A 87 -13.09 33.83 10.59
CA ASN A 87 -12.99 33.07 9.36
C ASN A 87 -14.36 32.64 8.83
N LYS A 88 -15.26 32.18 9.69
CA LYS A 88 -16.66 31.88 9.34
C LYS A 88 -17.39 33.08 8.74
N ARG A 89 -17.28 34.26 9.34
CA ARG A 89 -17.88 35.51 8.82
C ARG A 89 -17.33 35.88 7.46
N ARG A 90 -16.01 35.77 7.27
CA ARG A 90 -15.35 36.02 5.97
C ARG A 90 -15.89 35.07 4.92
N ARG A 91 -15.87 33.74 5.16
CA ARG A 91 -16.41 32.75 4.21
C ARG A 91 -17.86 33.03 3.83
N LEU A 92 -18.73 33.36 4.81
CA LEU A 92 -20.12 33.69 4.54
C LEU A 92 -20.27 34.93 3.65
N LYS A 93 -19.47 35.97 3.91
CA LYS A 93 -19.45 37.17 3.07
C LYS A 93 -19.02 36.82 1.64
N LEU A 94 -18.04 35.93 1.45
CA LEU A 94 -17.56 35.54 0.11
C LEU A 94 -18.63 34.74 -0.64
N ILE A 95 -19.31 33.82 0.06
CA ILE A 95 -20.45 33.07 -0.49
C ILE A 95 -21.54 34.02 -0.98
N ASN A 96 -21.89 35.04 -0.19
CA ASN A 96 -22.90 36.02 -0.58
C ASN A 96 -22.46 36.81 -1.82
N THR A 97 -21.21 37.28 -1.86
CA THR A 97 -20.66 37.98 -3.03
C THR A 97 -20.65 37.11 -4.29
N LEU A 98 -20.25 35.84 -4.17
CA LEU A 98 -20.26 34.88 -5.29
C LEU A 98 -21.69 34.67 -5.82
N THR A 99 -22.65 34.49 -4.91
CA THR A 99 -24.07 34.26 -5.25
C THR A 99 -24.72 35.49 -5.88
N GLU A 100 -24.39 36.69 -5.40
CA GLU A 100 -24.88 37.95 -5.98
C GLU A 100 -24.34 38.15 -7.40
N ARG A 101 -23.04 37.96 -7.62
CA ARG A 101 -22.44 38.06 -8.95
C ARG A 101 -22.97 37.03 -9.94
N GLU A 102 -23.26 35.81 -9.47
CA GLU A 102 -23.90 34.78 -10.28
C GLU A 102 -25.30 35.23 -10.77
N ARG A 103 -26.09 35.85 -9.88
CA ARG A 103 -27.41 36.41 -10.25
C ARG A 103 -27.28 37.55 -11.24
N GLU A 104 -26.37 38.49 -11.01
CA GLU A 104 -26.15 39.64 -11.91
C GLU A 104 -25.74 39.22 -13.32
N ARG A 105 -24.94 38.16 -13.43
CA ARG A 105 -24.50 37.63 -14.74
C ARG A 105 -25.65 37.09 -15.57
N SER A 106 -26.66 36.48 -14.93
CA SER A 106 -27.87 36.01 -15.62
C SER A 106 -28.58 37.13 -16.39
N PHE A 107 -28.37 38.40 -16.00
CA PHE A 107 -29.02 39.56 -16.63
C PHE A 107 -28.15 40.30 -17.65
N ARG A 108 -26.83 40.07 -17.72
CA ARG A 108 -25.93 40.84 -18.59
C ARG A 108 -25.33 39.99 -19.70
N THR A 109 -25.65 40.35 -20.95
CA THR A 109 -25.13 39.72 -22.17
C THR A 109 -23.69 40.16 -22.51
N SER A 110 -23.13 41.16 -21.82
CA SER A 110 -21.79 41.69 -22.11
C SER A 110 -20.81 41.41 -20.98
N TYR A 111 -19.74 40.67 -21.30
CA TYR A 111 -18.64 40.41 -20.39
C TYR A 111 -17.85 41.68 -20.13
N SER A 112 -17.80 42.09 -18.87
CA SER A 112 -16.95 43.19 -18.45
C SER A 112 -15.53 42.69 -18.15
N LEU A 113 -14.55 43.60 -18.23
CA LEU A 113 -13.17 43.32 -17.79
C LEU A 113 -13.11 42.83 -16.32
N ILE A 114 -14.06 43.30 -15.50
CA ILE A 114 -14.21 42.96 -14.08
C ILE A 114 -14.58 41.48 -13.91
N ASP A 115 -15.42 40.94 -14.79
CA ASP A 115 -15.80 39.52 -14.76
C ASP A 115 -14.57 38.63 -15.00
N HIS A 116 -13.71 39.01 -15.95
CA HIS A 116 -12.51 38.23 -16.29
C HIS A 116 -11.52 38.13 -15.12
N GLN A 117 -11.25 39.24 -14.41
CA GLN A 117 -10.37 39.23 -13.23
C GLN A 117 -10.91 38.34 -12.11
N PHE A 118 -12.22 38.40 -11.88
CA PHE A 118 -12.87 37.55 -10.89
C PHE A 118 -12.71 36.06 -11.19
N TRP A 119 -12.88 35.65 -12.45
CA TRP A 119 -12.67 34.26 -12.86
C TRP A 119 -11.21 33.81 -12.70
N ILE A 120 -10.24 34.70 -12.95
CA ILE A 120 -8.83 34.40 -12.66
C ILE A 120 -8.60 34.13 -11.17
N LEU A 121 -9.22 34.92 -10.28
CA LEU A 121 -9.11 34.73 -8.83
C LEU A 121 -9.74 33.40 -8.40
N VAL A 122 -10.93 33.08 -8.92
CA VAL A 122 -11.65 31.83 -8.70
C VAL A 122 -10.83 30.61 -9.16
N ASP A 123 -10.27 30.65 -10.36
CA ASP A 123 -9.41 29.57 -10.89
C ASP A 123 -8.13 29.43 -10.06
N THR A 124 -7.51 30.56 -9.71
CA THR A 124 -6.32 30.58 -8.85
C THR A 124 -6.60 30.01 -7.47
N PHE A 125 -7.77 30.29 -6.89
CA PHE A 125 -8.21 29.73 -5.61
C PHE A 125 -8.31 28.19 -5.70
N LEU A 126 -9.05 27.67 -6.68
CA LEU A 126 -9.27 26.23 -6.83
C LEU A 126 -7.97 25.48 -7.13
N ARG A 127 -7.11 26.06 -8.00
CA ARG A 127 -5.80 25.49 -8.30
C ARG A 127 -4.91 25.41 -7.07
N LYS A 128 -4.78 26.51 -6.30
CA LYS A 128 -3.97 26.53 -5.08
C LYS A 128 -4.51 25.58 -4.00
N LEU A 129 -5.83 25.46 -3.88
CA LEU A 129 -6.44 24.52 -2.95
C LEU A 129 -6.18 23.06 -3.37
N LYS A 130 -6.33 22.75 -4.66
CA LYS A 130 -6.03 21.43 -5.21
C LYS A 130 -4.56 21.05 -5.05
N ASP A 131 -3.65 22.00 -5.26
CA ASP A 131 -2.22 21.81 -5.03
C ASP A 131 -1.96 21.53 -3.53
N ASP A 132 -2.55 22.30 -2.61
CA ASP A 132 -2.39 22.06 -1.17
C ASP A 132 -2.93 20.70 -0.71
N VAL A 133 -4.05 20.23 -1.25
CA VAL A 133 -4.59 18.90 -0.96
C VAL A 133 -3.64 17.81 -1.44
N HIS A 134 -3.06 17.98 -2.64
CA HIS A 134 -2.07 17.04 -3.16
C HIS A 134 -0.81 17.01 -2.29
N ASP A 135 -0.30 18.18 -1.91
CA ASP A 135 0.85 18.31 -1.02
C ASP A 135 0.58 17.70 0.35
N MET A 136 -0.62 17.91 0.91
CA MET A 136 -1.04 17.33 2.20
C MET A 136 -1.04 15.80 2.17
N LEU A 137 -1.52 15.19 1.07
CA LEU A 137 -1.56 13.73 0.92
C LEU A 137 -0.17 13.13 0.63
N CYS A 138 0.74 13.91 0.06
CA CYS A 138 2.08 13.46 -0.30
C CYS A 138 3.17 13.89 0.69
N GLU A 139 2.79 14.61 1.76
CA GLU A 139 3.73 15.06 2.77
C GLU A 139 4.34 13.85 3.50
N ASN A 140 5.65 13.70 3.34
CA ASN A 140 6.44 12.67 4.00
C ASN A 140 7.64 13.25 4.76
N ASN A 141 7.66 14.57 4.98
CA ASN A 141 8.73 15.20 5.73
C ASN A 141 8.65 14.78 7.21
N THR A 142 9.40 13.74 7.55
CA THR A 142 9.89 13.43 8.90
C THR A 142 11.19 14.17 9.23
N ASP A 143 11.80 14.82 8.23
CA ASP A 143 13.26 14.95 8.14
C ASP A 143 13.86 16.24 8.71
N ASN A 144 13.09 17.06 9.42
CA ASN A 144 13.71 18.20 10.10
C ASN A 144 13.25 18.35 11.55
N PRO A 145 13.71 17.46 12.45
CA PRO A 145 13.52 17.63 13.89
C PRO A 145 14.12 18.94 14.42
N ASP A 146 15.09 19.52 13.70
CA ASP A 146 15.76 20.79 14.06
C ASP A 146 15.04 22.03 13.52
N SER A 147 13.97 21.87 12.73
CA SER A 147 13.11 22.98 12.38
C SER A 147 12.25 23.31 13.60
N ASP A 148 12.62 24.37 14.32
CA ASP A 148 11.87 24.93 15.46
C ASP A 148 10.37 25.12 15.14
N ASN A 149 10.01 25.20 13.86
CA ASN A 149 8.65 25.04 13.36
C ASN A 149 8.32 23.54 13.16
N ASN A 150 8.12 22.80 14.26
CA ASN A 150 7.73 21.38 14.29
C ASN A 150 6.29 21.12 13.77
N TYR A 151 5.86 21.90 12.77
CA TYR A 151 4.52 21.87 12.24
C TYR A 151 4.45 20.86 11.10
N TYR A 152 4.28 19.59 11.45
CA TYR A 152 3.96 18.56 10.46
C TYR A 152 2.67 18.95 9.70
N CYS A 153 2.84 19.23 8.41
CA CYS A 153 1.78 19.71 7.53
C CYS A 153 1.01 18.57 6.83
N GLY A 154 1.33 17.29 7.01
CA GLY A 154 0.62 16.21 6.32
C GLY A 154 -0.67 15.82 7.03
N LEU A 155 -1.31 14.74 6.57
CA LEU A 155 -2.44 14.10 7.28
C LEU A 155 -1.98 13.47 8.60
N ASP A 156 -2.76 13.63 9.66
CA ASP A 156 -2.49 13.05 10.97
C ASP A 156 -3.75 12.40 11.55
N SER A 157 -3.74 11.10 11.77
CA SER A 157 -4.86 10.32 12.29
C SER A 157 -5.31 10.71 13.70
N ARG A 158 -4.49 11.47 14.44
CA ARG A 158 -4.85 12.03 15.75
C ARG A 158 -5.61 13.35 15.63
N ARG A 159 -5.50 14.03 14.49
CA ARG A 159 -6.04 15.37 14.25
C ARG A 159 -7.18 15.35 13.24
N ASP A 160 -7.00 14.62 12.15
CA ASP A 160 -7.90 14.56 11.02
C ASP A 160 -8.75 13.27 11.08
N THR A 161 -9.99 13.37 10.63
CA THR A 161 -10.96 12.26 10.61
C THR A 161 -11.12 11.67 9.20
N GLU A 162 -11.64 10.45 9.11
CA GLU A 162 -11.92 9.83 7.81
C GLU A 162 -12.95 10.62 6.99
N GLU A 163 -13.97 11.18 7.65
CA GLU A 163 -15.00 11.99 6.99
C GLU A 163 -14.41 13.25 6.37
N GLU A 164 -13.45 13.90 7.05
CA GLU A 164 -12.77 15.08 6.55
C GLU A 164 -11.90 14.76 5.34
N VAL A 165 -11.12 13.68 5.42
CA VAL A 165 -10.28 13.20 4.30
C VAL A 165 -11.15 12.78 3.12
N ALA A 166 -12.25 12.08 3.36
CA ALA A 166 -13.19 11.68 2.30
C ALA A 166 -13.82 12.90 1.63
N ALA A 167 -14.27 13.89 2.40
CA ALA A 167 -14.89 15.10 1.88
C ALA A 167 -13.96 15.83 0.91
N ILE A 168 -12.69 16.00 1.27
CA ILE A 168 -11.74 16.72 0.42
C ILE A 168 -11.28 15.92 -0.80
N VAL A 169 -11.14 14.60 -0.67
CA VAL A 169 -10.83 13.71 -1.81
C VAL A 169 -11.96 13.68 -2.83
N LEU A 170 -13.23 13.64 -2.37
CA LEU A 170 -14.40 13.67 -3.25
C LEU A 170 -14.53 14.99 -4.01
N LEU A 171 -14.05 16.10 -3.44
CA LEU A 171 -14.01 17.40 -4.11
C LEU A 171 -12.92 17.47 -5.19
N PHE A 172 -11.79 16.81 -4.98
CA PHE A 172 -10.64 16.86 -5.90
C PHE A 172 -10.11 15.48 -6.27
N PRO A 173 -10.92 14.57 -6.84
CA PRO A 173 -10.53 13.16 -7.01
C PRO A 173 -9.27 12.97 -7.86
N GLY A 174 -9.05 13.84 -8.84
CA GLY A 174 -7.86 13.81 -9.70
C GLY A 174 -6.52 14.04 -8.98
N VAL A 175 -6.51 14.48 -7.71
CA VAL A 175 -5.28 14.58 -6.92
C VAL A 175 -4.68 13.20 -6.65
N LEU A 176 -5.50 12.16 -6.49
CA LEU A 176 -5.04 10.80 -6.16
C LEU A 176 -4.23 10.14 -7.27
N THR A 177 -4.41 10.58 -8.51
CA THR A 177 -3.64 10.10 -9.68
C THR A 177 -2.46 10.99 -10.02
N ARG A 178 -2.34 12.18 -9.39
CA ARG A 178 -1.25 13.11 -9.65
C ARG A 178 0.03 12.58 -9.03
N ARG A 179 1.04 12.38 -9.86
CA ARG A 179 2.34 11.89 -9.40
C ARG A 179 3.20 13.04 -8.87
N GLN A 180 3.85 12.82 -7.74
CA GLN A 180 4.89 13.69 -7.22
C GLN A 180 6.26 13.05 -7.46
N GLN A 181 7.19 13.88 -7.90
CA GLN A 181 8.58 13.51 -8.03
C GLN A 181 9.23 13.49 -6.64
N LEU A 182 9.78 12.36 -6.24
CA LEU A 182 10.65 12.23 -5.09
C LEU A 182 12.05 11.87 -5.61
N GLY A 183 13.00 12.78 -5.45
CA GLY A 183 14.36 12.61 -5.92
C GLY A 183 15.35 13.10 -4.88
N ASN A 184 16.20 12.19 -4.40
CA ASN A 184 17.39 12.57 -3.66
C ASN A 184 18.52 12.77 -4.67
N TYR A 185 19.02 14.00 -4.79
CA TYR A 185 20.26 14.31 -5.51
C TYR A 185 21.50 13.88 -4.70
N ARG A 186 21.47 12.69 -4.10
CA ARG A 186 22.67 12.11 -3.50
C ARG A 186 23.43 11.36 -4.59
N ASP A 187 24.69 11.72 -4.77
CA ASP A 187 25.69 10.96 -5.53
C ASP A 187 25.62 11.01 -7.08
N GLY A 188 25.02 12.05 -7.66
CA GLY A 188 25.18 12.38 -9.09
C GLY A 188 24.38 11.52 -10.08
N TYR A 189 23.66 10.49 -9.61
CA TYR A 189 22.69 9.74 -10.40
C TYR A 189 21.27 10.11 -9.96
N ALA A 190 20.59 10.92 -10.76
CA ALA A 190 19.21 11.33 -10.48
C ALA A 190 18.24 10.17 -10.76
N HIS A 191 18.02 9.29 -9.78
CA HIS A 191 16.90 8.36 -9.79
C HIS A 191 15.62 9.11 -9.44
N VAL A 192 15.05 9.75 -10.46
CA VAL A 192 13.76 10.43 -10.35
C VAL A 192 12.67 9.36 -10.24
N ARG A 193 12.08 9.21 -9.06
CA ARG A 193 10.91 8.35 -8.85
C ARG A 193 9.67 9.19 -8.77
N TYR A 194 8.58 8.65 -9.31
CA TYR A 194 7.28 9.27 -9.27
C TYR A 194 6.37 8.43 -8.38
N TYR A 195 5.69 9.06 -7.43
CA TYR A 195 4.79 8.39 -6.51
C TYR A 195 3.40 9.05 -6.56
N CYS A 196 2.36 8.25 -6.45
CA CYS A 196 1.00 8.74 -6.22
C CYS A 196 0.75 8.94 -4.71
N PRO A 197 -0.20 9.81 -4.32
CA PRO A 197 -0.61 10.01 -2.93
C PRO A 197 -0.76 8.74 -2.09
N ILE A 198 -1.41 7.71 -2.63
CA ILE A 198 -1.62 6.45 -1.90
C ILE A 198 -0.31 5.76 -1.49
N GLN A 199 0.78 5.95 -2.25
CA GLN A 199 2.11 5.45 -1.89
C GLN A 199 2.71 6.27 -0.74
N PHE A 200 2.50 7.59 -0.71
CA PHE A 200 2.93 8.47 0.39
C PHE A 200 2.22 8.15 1.70
N LEU A 201 0.91 7.86 1.66
CA LEU A 201 0.18 7.42 2.85
C LEU A 201 0.78 6.16 3.47
N ALA A 202 1.30 5.24 2.65
CA ALA A 202 1.94 4.02 3.14
C ALA A 202 3.32 4.27 3.77
N PHE A 203 4.01 5.37 3.43
CA PHE A 203 5.28 5.77 4.05
C PHE A 203 5.09 6.48 5.39
N ASN A 204 3.93 7.08 5.61
CA ASN A 204 3.72 8.01 6.70
C ASN A 204 2.84 7.41 7.79
N VAL A 205 3.45 7.09 8.93
CA VAL A 205 2.75 6.45 10.05
C VAL A 205 1.60 7.28 10.63
N LYS A 206 1.67 8.62 10.54
CA LYS A 206 0.57 9.50 10.97
C LYS A 206 -0.61 9.45 10.01
N ALA A 207 -0.38 9.09 8.74
CA ALA A 207 -1.41 9.08 7.70
C ALA A 207 -1.84 7.66 7.26
N VAL A 208 -1.13 6.62 7.68
CA VAL A 208 -1.32 5.25 7.17
C VAL A 208 -2.71 4.70 7.45
N SER A 209 -3.37 5.13 8.53
CA SER A 209 -4.74 4.72 8.84
C SER A 209 -5.75 5.18 7.78
N PHE A 210 -5.45 6.21 6.99
CA PHE A 210 -6.32 6.65 5.90
C PHE A 210 -6.14 5.84 4.61
N LEU A 211 -5.17 4.91 4.56
CA LEU A 211 -4.89 4.12 3.37
C LEU A 211 -6.10 3.27 2.91
N PRO A 212 -6.84 2.54 3.78
CA PRO A 212 -8.02 1.77 3.38
C PRO A 212 -9.14 2.66 2.82
N LEU A 213 -9.39 3.81 3.46
CA LEU A 213 -10.34 4.82 2.99
C LEU A 213 -9.99 5.30 1.58
N VAL A 214 -8.75 5.73 1.37
CA VAL A 214 -8.31 6.30 0.08
C VAL A 214 -8.32 5.24 -1.02
N ALA A 215 -7.95 3.99 -0.72
CA ALA A 215 -8.07 2.89 -1.66
C ALA A 215 -9.54 2.63 -2.07
N ARG A 216 -10.46 2.63 -1.11
CA ARG A 216 -11.90 2.48 -1.36
C ARG A 216 -12.45 3.60 -2.24
N LEU A 217 -12.20 4.86 -1.87
CA LEU A 217 -12.65 6.01 -2.65
C LEU A 217 -12.07 5.97 -4.07
N SER A 218 -10.81 5.57 -4.23
CA SER A 218 -10.18 5.43 -5.54
C SER A 218 -10.88 4.41 -6.45
N ILE A 219 -11.45 3.34 -5.87
CA ILE A 219 -12.25 2.34 -6.59
C ILE A 219 -13.63 2.89 -6.92
N GLU A 220 -14.31 3.50 -5.95
CA GLU A 220 -15.65 4.09 -6.13
C GLU A 220 -15.66 5.17 -7.23
N LEU A 221 -14.57 5.93 -7.35
CA LEU A 221 -14.38 6.99 -8.32
C LEU A 221 -13.77 6.52 -9.66
N ASP A 222 -13.52 5.22 -9.84
CA ASP A 222 -12.94 4.63 -11.05
C ASP A 222 -11.61 5.30 -11.48
N LEU A 223 -10.76 5.65 -10.51
CA LEU A 223 -9.51 6.38 -10.75
C LEU A 223 -8.37 5.48 -11.25
N PHE A 224 -8.44 4.20 -10.97
CA PHE A 224 -7.45 3.20 -11.37
C PHE A 224 -8.13 1.98 -12.00
N GLU A 225 -7.41 1.28 -12.87
CA GLU A 225 -7.88 -0.02 -13.39
C GLU A 225 -8.08 -1.02 -12.25
N GLU A 226 -9.05 -1.91 -12.39
CA GLU A 226 -9.49 -2.86 -11.36
C GLU A 226 -8.33 -3.69 -10.78
N GLN A 227 -7.35 -4.09 -11.60
CA GLN A 227 -6.21 -4.87 -11.13
C GLN A 227 -5.29 -4.09 -10.17
N TYR A 228 -5.33 -2.76 -10.18
CA TYR A 228 -4.53 -1.94 -9.26
C TYR A 228 -5.20 -1.76 -7.89
N ARG A 229 -6.46 -2.19 -7.74
CA ARG A 229 -7.24 -2.17 -6.48
C ARG A 229 -7.13 -0.85 -5.74
N GLY A 230 -7.52 0.24 -6.41
CA GLY A 230 -7.46 1.59 -5.86
C GLY A 230 -6.05 2.16 -5.74
N GLY A 231 -5.07 1.61 -6.48
CA GLY A 231 -3.68 2.05 -6.46
C GLY A 231 -2.78 1.28 -5.48
N LEU A 232 -3.32 0.36 -4.67
CA LEU A 232 -2.56 -0.46 -3.72
C LEU A 232 -1.52 -1.37 -4.39
N LEU A 233 -1.75 -1.74 -5.66
CA LEU A 233 -0.81 -2.53 -6.45
C LEU A 233 -0.06 -1.71 -7.50
N LEU A 234 -0.11 -0.39 -7.40
CA LEU A 234 0.64 0.46 -8.31
C LEU A 234 2.13 0.33 -7.99
N SER A 235 2.87 -0.39 -8.84
CA SER A 235 4.33 -0.32 -8.88
C SER A 235 4.72 0.81 -9.82
N THR A 236 5.53 1.74 -9.33
CA THR A 236 6.08 2.77 -10.18
C THR A 236 7.31 2.19 -10.90
N ASP A 237 7.56 2.65 -12.12
CA ASP A 237 8.71 2.32 -12.99
C ASP A 237 8.56 1.10 -13.94
N ALA A 238 8.59 1.42 -15.23
CA ALA A 238 8.62 0.48 -16.35
C ALA A 238 10.03 -0.09 -16.66
N ASN A 239 11.06 0.31 -15.89
CA ASN A 239 12.47 0.10 -16.25
C ASN A 239 13.11 -1.15 -15.60
N GLY A 240 12.33 -2.06 -15.04
CA GLY A 240 12.75 -3.44 -14.78
C GLY A 240 13.71 -3.70 -13.61
N ASP A 241 14.59 -2.77 -13.24
CA ASP A 241 15.69 -3.12 -12.34
C ASP A 241 15.29 -3.11 -10.85
N TRP A 242 14.68 -2.05 -10.33
CA TRP A 242 14.25 -1.99 -8.92
C TRP A 242 13.05 -1.07 -8.78
N GLY A 243 11.95 -1.47 -9.41
CA GLY A 243 10.70 -0.72 -9.37
C GLY A 243 10.32 -0.39 -7.92
N PRO A 244 10.00 0.87 -7.59
CA PRO A 244 9.47 1.26 -6.30
C PRO A 244 8.36 0.33 -5.83
N TYR A 245 8.42 0.10 -4.52
CA TYR A 245 7.46 -0.69 -3.78
C TYR A 245 6.05 -0.16 -4.03
N ASN A 246 5.12 -1.09 -4.27
CA ASN A 246 3.71 -0.75 -4.19
C ASN A 246 3.32 -0.47 -2.73
N PRO A 247 2.20 0.22 -2.47
CA PRO A 247 1.75 0.52 -1.11
C PRO A 247 1.77 -0.68 -0.15
N LEU A 248 1.39 -1.89 -0.58
CA LEU A 248 1.42 -3.08 0.29
C LEU A 248 2.84 -3.49 0.69
N GLN A 249 3.78 -3.43 -0.25
CA GLN A 249 5.21 -3.66 0.03
C GLN A 249 5.78 -2.55 0.92
N THR A 250 5.35 -1.31 0.73
CA THR A 250 5.74 -0.18 1.59
C THR A 250 5.30 -0.39 3.04
N LEU A 251 4.08 -0.89 3.27
CA LEU A 251 3.62 -1.27 4.62
C LEU A 251 4.56 -2.30 5.28
N MET A 252 5.22 -3.15 4.48
CA MET A 252 6.21 -4.16 4.93
C MET A 252 7.63 -3.63 5.01
N ASN A 253 7.92 -2.50 4.39
CA ASN A 253 9.27 -1.94 4.29
C ASN A 253 9.36 -0.48 4.77
N SER A 254 8.44 -0.04 5.63
CA SER A 254 8.61 1.15 6.47
C SER A 254 9.76 0.92 7.46
N GLU A 255 10.96 0.69 6.95
CA GLU A 255 12.17 1.06 7.64
C GLU A 255 12.13 2.57 7.77
N ASP A 256 12.25 3.05 9.00
CA ASP A 256 12.55 4.43 9.29
C ASP A 256 13.94 4.74 8.70
N TYR A 257 13.99 4.98 7.38
CA TYR A 257 15.21 5.28 6.63
C TYR A 257 15.95 6.51 7.18
N HIS A 258 15.35 7.22 8.14
CA HIS A 258 15.80 8.51 8.64
C HIS A 258 16.13 8.55 10.15
N PHE A 259 15.87 7.50 10.93
CA PHE A 259 16.13 7.54 12.38
C PHE A 259 17.42 6.81 12.77
N SER A 260 18.56 7.41 12.39
CA SER A 260 19.85 7.10 13.03
C SER A 260 19.99 7.74 14.42
N ASN A 261 19.02 8.56 14.85
CA ASN A 261 19.12 9.34 16.08
C ASN A 261 18.24 8.76 17.20
N GLY A 262 18.73 7.68 17.82
CA GLY A 262 18.57 7.38 19.26
C GLY A 262 17.22 6.97 19.84
N ASP A 263 16.08 7.38 19.28
CA ASP A 263 14.78 7.25 19.96
C ASP A 263 14.04 5.97 19.58
N ASN A 264 14.56 4.84 20.07
CA ASN A 264 14.03 3.48 19.82
C ASN A 264 12.62 3.21 20.41
N TYR A 265 12.01 4.17 21.12
CA TYR A 265 10.80 3.94 21.92
C TYR A 265 9.47 4.02 21.14
N ASN A 266 9.45 4.58 19.93
CA ASN A 266 8.19 4.73 19.18
C ASN A 266 7.92 3.60 18.17
N GLN A 267 8.88 2.69 17.96
CA GLN A 267 8.80 1.70 16.88
C GLN A 267 7.67 0.67 17.08
N GLU A 268 7.42 0.22 18.32
CA GLU A 268 6.37 -0.78 18.61
C GLU A 268 4.95 -0.23 18.32
N HIS A 269 4.67 1.02 18.69
CA HIS A 269 3.37 1.65 18.42
C HIS A 269 3.07 1.83 16.93
N HIS A 270 4.10 2.04 16.12
CA HIS A 270 3.96 2.17 14.68
C HIS A 270 3.57 0.85 14.01
N GLU A 271 4.09 -0.28 14.50
CA GLU A 271 3.73 -1.61 13.98
C GLU A 271 2.24 -1.92 14.10
N ASP A 272 1.64 -1.59 15.24
CA ASP A 272 0.22 -1.85 15.49
C ASP A 272 -0.65 -1.14 14.45
N GLN A 273 -0.30 0.09 14.06
CA GLN A 273 -1.04 0.84 13.04
C GLN A 273 -0.93 0.18 11.66
N TYR A 274 0.27 -0.23 11.24
CA TYR A 274 0.46 -0.95 9.98
C TYR A 274 -0.31 -2.27 9.97
N LEU A 275 -0.30 -3.01 11.08
CA LEU A 275 -1.05 -4.26 11.20
C LEU A 275 -2.56 -4.05 11.12
N GLN A 276 -3.10 -3.03 11.80
CA GLN A 276 -4.53 -2.70 11.70
C GLN A 276 -4.95 -2.40 10.26
N VAL A 277 -4.13 -1.64 9.53
CA VAL A 277 -4.37 -1.33 8.12
C VAL A 277 -4.40 -2.61 7.27
N LEU A 278 -3.47 -3.54 7.47
CA LEU A 278 -3.49 -4.83 6.74
C LEU A 278 -4.73 -5.68 7.06
N ILE A 279 -5.16 -5.70 8.33
CA ILE A 279 -6.38 -6.39 8.76
C ILE A 279 -7.60 -5.76 8.10
N GLU A 280 -7.66 -4.44 8.01
CA GLU A 280 -8.76 -3.72 7.38
C GLU A 280 -8.80 -3.95 5.86
N LEU A 281 -7.65 -3.81 5.18
CA LEU A 281 -7.53 -4.11 3.76
C LEU A 281 -7.94 -5.55 3.43
N ARG A 282 -7.64 -6.51 4.33
CA ARG A 282 -8.14 -7.90 4.22
C ARG A 282 -9.65 -7.97 4.33
N ARG A 283 -10.25 -7.31 5.33
CA ARG A 283 -11.71 -7.29 5.56
C ARG A 283 -12.46 -6.70 4.37
N MET A 284 -11.82 -5.77 3.64
CA MET A 284 -12.36 -5.13 2.44
C MET A 284 -12.08 -5.90 1.14
N ASP A 285 -11.48 -7.10 1.19
CA ASP A 285 -11.03 -7.88 0.03
C ASP A 285 -10.02 -7.14 -0.89
N LEU A 286 -9.33 -6.13 -0.33
CA LEU A 286 -8.30 -5.36 -1.04
C LEU A 286 -6.90 -5.96 -0.88
N LEU A 287 -6.64 -6.66 0.22
CA LEU A 287 -5.45 -7.49 0.41
C LEU A 287 -5.86 -8.96 0.30
N LYS A 288 -5.21 -9.69 -0.62
CA LYS A 288 -5.49 -11.08 -0.95
C LYS A 288 -4.31 -11.96 -0.59
N LYS A 289 -4.58 -13.24 -0.43
CA LYS A 289 -3.57 -14.23 -0.06
C LYS A 289 -2.44 -14.28 -1.08
N GLU A 290 -2.78 -14.20 -2.37
CA GLU A 290 -1.85 -14.25 -3.48
C GLU A 290 -0.90 -13.05 -3.47
N ASP A 291 -1.29 -11.91 -2.91
CA ASP A 291 -0.43 -10.73 -2.83
C ASP A 291 0.77 -10.95 -1.92
N ILE A 292 0.60 -11.75 -0.86
CA ILE A 292 1.67 -12.08 0.09
C ILE A 292 2.84 -12.72 -0.66
N GLN A 293 2.54 -13.63 -1.59
CA GLN A 293 3.52 -14.30 -2.43
C GLN A 293 3.97 -13.42 -3.60
N ASN A 294 3.02 -12.91 -4.40
CA ASN A 294 3.30 -12.17 -5.63
C ASN A 294 4.19 -10.95 -5.41
N TYR A 295 4.07 -10.31 -4.25
CA TYR A 295 4.84 -9.12 -3.89
C TYR A 295 5.88 -9.38 -2.80
N GLY A 296 6.11 -10.64 -2.41
CA GLY A 296 7.08 -11.02 -1.39
C GLY A 296 6.90 -10.25 -0.08
N LEU A 297 5.65 -10.09 0.39
CA LEU A 297 5.37 -9.26 1.57
C LEU A 297 6.09 -9.80 2.82
N LEU A 298 6.11 -11.12 2.99
CA LEU A 298 6.82 -11.76 4.08
C LEU A 298 8.35 -11.61 3.94
N ASN A 299 8.90 -11.76 2.73
CA ASN A 299 10.32 -11.51 2.45
C ASN A 299 10.72 -10.08 2.83
N ASN A 300 9.94 -9.07 2.40
CA ASN A 300 10.20 -7.67 2.73
C ASN A 300 10.14 -7.43 4.25
N LEU A 301 9.17 -8.03 4.94
CA LEU A 301 9.07 -7.92 6.40
C LEU A 301 10.29 -8.56 7.11
N CYS A 302 10.82 -9.67 6.57
CA CYS A 302 12.01 -10.34 7.11
C CYS A 302 13.32 -9.56 6.91
N ARG A 303 13.35 -8.54 6.05
CA ARG A 303 14.52 -7.67 5.86
C ARG A 303 14.67 -6.62 6.95
N ARG A 304 13.59 -6.37 7.72
CA ARG A 304 13.56 -5.30 8.72
C ARG A 304 14.60 -5.50 9.84
N PRO A 305 15.02 -4.39 10.48
CA PRO A 305 15.92 -4.46 11.62
C PRO A 305 15.32 -5.06 12.90
N TYR A 306 14.00 -5.09 13.00
CA TYR A 306 13.27 -5.41 14.21
C TYR A 306 12.18 -6.44 13.94
N LEU A 307 11.86 -7.24 14.96
CA LEU A 307 10.92 -8.36 14.85
C LEU A 307 9.50 -7.93 15.23
N SER A 308 8.68 -7.66 14.22
CA SER A 308 7.23 -7.51 14.40
C SER A 308 6.54 -8.87 14.54
N LYS A 309 6.53 -9.46 15.74
CA LYS A 309 5.97 -10.83 15.94
C LYS A 309 4.50 -10.93 15.55
N THR A 310 3.72 -9.87 15.77
CA THR A 310 2.28 -9.82 15.44
C THR A 310 2.07 -9.79 13.93
N THR A 311 2.79 -8.92 13.21
CA THR A 311 2.69 -8.80 11.74
C THR A 311 3.21 -10.05 11.02
N HIS A 312 4.34 -10.61 11.46
CA HIS A 312 4.87 -11.85 10.87
C HIS A 312 3.86 -13.00 11.02
N ARG A 313 3.32 -13.17 12.24
CA ARG A 313 2.31 -14.19 12.51
C ARG A 313 1.05 -14.00 11.67
N PHE A 314 0.56 -12.77 11.54
CA PHE A 314 -0.60 -12.46 10.71
C PHE A 314 -0.41 -12.92 9.25
N LEU A 315 0.74 -12.62 8.63
CA LEU A 315 1.01 -13.04 7.25
C LEU A 315 1.19 -14.54 7.12
N ILE A 316 1.94 -15.17 8.02
CA ILE A 316 2.21 -16.62 7.99
C ILE A 316 0.91 -17.40 8.19
N GLU A 317 0.10 -17.05 9.19
CA GLU A 317 -1.15 -17.76 9.47
C GLU A 317 -2.20 -17.55 8.37
N TRP A 318 -2.15 -16.41 7.68
CA TRP A 318 -2.99 -16.20 6.50
C TRP A 318 -2.51 -17.02 5.30
N ASP A 319 -1.21 -17.05 5.04
CA ASP A 319 -0.63 -17.88 4.01
C ASP A 319 0.61 -18.66 4.46
N LEU A 320 0.35 -19.90 4.90
CA LEU A 320 1.41 -20.82 5.29
C LEU A 320 2.42 -21.06 4.16
N ASN A 321 1.99 -21.03 2.89
CA ASN A 321 2.89 -21.26 1.76
C ASN A 321 3.84 -20.09 1.51
N ALA A 322 3.58 -18.90 2.06
CA ALA A 322 4.48 -17.76 1.94
C ALA A 322 5.87 -18.06 2.54
N VAL A 323 5.95 -18.89 3.59
CA VAL A 323 7.23 -19.33 4.19
C VAL A 323 8.06 -20.19 3.22
N LEU A 324 7.41 -20.84 2.26
CA LEU A 324 8.05 -21.72 1.26
C LEU A 324 8.30 -21.02 -0.08
N HIS A 325 7.71 -19.84 -0.27
CA HIS A 325 7.76 -19.09 -1.51
C HIS A 325 9.11 -18.38 -1.62
N THR A 326 9.72 -18.46 -2.80
CA THR A 326 10.99 -17.79 -3.08
C THR A 326 10.71 -16.51 -3.85
N ASP A 327 11.43 -15.44 -3.54
CA ASP A 327 11.36 -14.21 -4.33
C ASP A 327 12.06 -14.36 -5.71
N ARG A 328 12.20 -13.25 -6.44
CA ARG A 328 12.87 -13.23 -7.75
C ARG A 328 14.34 -13.68 -7.74
N TYR A 329 14.99 -13.70 -6.59
CA TYR A 329 16.36 -14.16 -6.39
C TYR A 329 16.43 -15.61 -5.92
N GLY A 330 15.30 -16.29 -5.82
CA GLY A 330 15.25 -17.61 -5.20
C GLY A 330 15.37 -17.55 -3.67
N ASP A 331 15.29 -16.37 -3.06
CA ASP A 331 15.43 -16.20 -1.62
C ASP A 331 14.10 -16.53 -0.93
N LEU A 332 14.16 -17.46 0.03
CA LEU A 332 13.06 -17.67 0.97
C LEU A 332 13.01 -16.50 1.96
N PRO A 333 11.87 -16.29 2.66
CA PRO A 333 11.83 -15.41 3.83
C PRO A 333 12.94 -15.72 4.85
N LEU A 334 13.31 -17.00 4.96
CA LEU A 334 14.40 -17.43 5.84
C LEU A 334 15.79 -16.98 5.35
N HIS A 335 16.02 -16.86 4.03
CA HIS A 335 17.24 -16.26 3.47
C HIS A 335 17.33 -14.78 3.81
N ASP A 336 16.23 -14.04 3.62
CA ASP A 336 16.16 -12.61 3.95
C ASP A 336 16.39 -12.37 5.45
N ALA A 337 15.74 -13.17 6.30
CA ALA A 337 15.93 -13.12 7.74
C ALA A 337 17.38 -13.44 8.18
N ALA A 338 18.07 -14.33 7.44
CA ALA A 338 19.44 -14.73 7.73
C ALA A 338 20.50 -13.74 7.24
N ASN A 339 20.27 -13.12 6.09
CA ASN A 339 21.26 -12.33 5.35
C ASN A 339 21.06 -10.82 5.49
N LYS A 340 19.81 -10.37 5.62
CA LYS A 340 19.44 -8.96 5.52
C LYS A 340 19.01 -8.35 6.86
N SER A 341 18.35 -9.14 7.72
CA SER A 341 18.01 -8.64 9.04
C SER A 341 19.26 -8.54 9.94
N PRO A 342 19.47 -7.44 10.66
CA PRO A 342 20.41 -7.42 11.78
C PRO A 342 19.94 -8.24 12.98
N SER A 343 18.64 -8.53 13.11
CA SER A 343 18.09 -9.26 14.25
C SER A 343 18.00 -10.77 14.00
N PHE A 344 18.84 -11.52 14.72
CA PHE A 344 18.81 -12.99 14.69
C PHE A 344 17.46 -13.58 15.14
N GLN A 345 16.66 -12.82 15.90
CA GLN A 345 15.33 -13.25 16.34
C GLN A 345 14.36 -13.40 15.16
N VAL A 346 14.53 -12.64 14.08
CA VAL A 346 13.70 -12.77 12.88
C VAL A 346 13.95 -14.11 12.22
N PHE A 347 15.23 -14.51 12.08
CA PHE A 347 15.59 -15.84 11.59
C PHE A 347 14.99 -16.95 12.44
N GLN A 348 15.15 -16.87 13.77
CA GLN A 348 14.59 -17.86 14.69
C GLN A 348 13.07 -17.97 14.54
N PHE A 349 12.37 -16.84 14.48
CA PHE A 349 10.90 -16.81 14.39
C PHE A 349 10.40 -17.45 13.08
N VAL A 350 11.01 -17.11 11.94
CA VAL A 350 10.64 -17.67 10.63
C VAL A 350 10.99 -19.15 10.54
N PHE A 351 12.15 -19.56 11.10
CA PHE A 351 12.53 -20.97 11.16
C PHE A 351 11.55 -21.77 12.02
N GLU A 352 11.20 -21.25 13.19
CA GLU A 352 10.22 -21.86 14.09
C GLU A 352 8.86 -22.05 13.40
N ALA A 353 8.38 -21.04 12.67
CA ALA A 353 7.16 -21.15 11.89
C ALA A 353 7.27 -22.24 10.79
N GLY A 354 8.42 -22.35 10.13
CA GLY A 354 8.69 -23.40 9.16
C GLY A 354 8.61 -24.81 9.76
N ILE A 355 9.17 -25.02 10.95
CA ILE A 355 9.09 -26.29 11.68
C ILE A 355 7.67 -26.55 12.17
N LYS A 356 7.02 -25.57 12.80
CA LYS A 356 5.67 -25.68 13.35
C LYS A 356 4.62 -26.08 12.30
N TYR A 357 4.62 -25.40 11.15
CA TYR A 357 3.59 -25.60 10.13
C TYR A 357 3.97 -26.66 9.08
N PHE A 358 5.26 -27.01 8.96
CA PHE A 358 5.74 -28.03 8.03
C PHE A 358 6.70 -29.07 8.67
N PRO A 359 6.32 -29.72 9.79
CA PRO A 359 7.24 -30.48 10.64
C PRO A 359 7.84 -31.71 9.97
N LYS A 360 7.14 -32.30 8.99
CA LYS A 360 7.54 -33.60 8.41
C LYS A 360 8.83 -33.53 7.61
N LYS A 361 8.88 -32.66 6.61
CA LYS A 361 9.95 -32.65 5.61
C LYS A 361 10.33 -31.26 5.12
N LYS A 362 9.35 -30.41 4.84
CA LYS A 362 9.62 -29.11 4.22
C LYS A 362 10.28 -28.15 5.21
N GLY A 363 9.86 -28.16 6.47
CA GLY A 363 10.36 -27.25 7.50
C GLY A 363 11.87 -27.33 7.67
N ILE A 364 12.42 -28.54 7.90
CA ILE A 364 13.87 -28.71 8.06
C ILE A 364 14.64 -28.39 6.77
N ASN A 365 14.07 -28.71 5.61
CA ASN A 365 14.72 -28.47 4.33
C ASN A 365 14.82 -26.98 3.97
N LEU A 366 14.03 -26.10 4.61
CA LEU A 366 14.16 -24.64 4.43
C LEU A 366 15.55 -24.13 4.81
N LEU A 367 16.19 -24.67 5.85
CA LEU A 367 17.55 -24.27 6.25
C LEU A 367 18.60 -24.51 5.17
N PHE A 368 18.36 -25.48 4.30
CA PHE A 368 19.34 -25.99 3.34
C PHE A 368 18.93 -25.77 1.89
N ARG A 369 17.82 -25.07 1.64
CA ARG A 369 17.41 -24.74 0.28
C ARG A 369 18.31 -23.64 -0.29
N LYS A 370 18.87 -23.87 -1.47
CA LYS A 370 19.70 -22.94 -2.21
C LYS A 370 18.84 -21.86 -2.88
N ASN A 371 19.31 -20.62 -2.81
CA ASN A 371 18.81 -19.53 -3.66
C ASN A 371 19.50 -19.55 -5.04
N SER A 372 19.24 -18.55 -5.89
CA SER A 372 19.88 -18.41 -7.21
C SER A 372 21.41 -18.28 -7.16
N SER A 373 21.96 -17.88 -6.00
CA SER A 373 23.41 -17.77 -5.76
C SER A 373 24.01 -19.04 -5.12
N ASN A 374 23.24 -20.14 -5.06
CA ASN A 374 23.61 -21.39 -4.39
C ASN A 374 23.88 -21.27 -2.88
N LEU A 375 23.39 -20.21 -2.24
CA LEU A 375 23.51 -20.02 -0.79
C LEU A 375 22.27 -20.55 -0.08
N THR A 376 22.47 -21.17 1.08
CA THR A 376 21.37 -21.60 1.97
C THR A 376 21.18 -20.61 3.12
N PRO A 377 19.98 -20.55 3.76
CA PRO A 377 19.80 -19.71 4.94
C PRO A 377 20.79 -20.06 6.05
N PHE A 378 21.08 -21.35 6.21
CA PHE A 378 22.07 -21.84 7.17
C PHE A 378 23.47 -21.27 6.88
N GLN A 379 23.91 -21.26 5.62
CA GLN A 379 25.18 -20.64 5.23
C GLN A 379 25.16 -19.11 5.44
N CYS A 380 24.06 -18.43 5.12
CA CYS A 380 23.91 -16.99 5.35
C CYS A 380 24.08 -16.65 6.84
N THR A 381 23.39 -17.36 7.74
CA THR A 381 23.47 -17.10 9.19
C THR A 381 24.86 -17.34 9.78
N TYR A 382 25.64 -18.29 9.25
CA TYR A 382 27.00 -18.54 9.74
C TYR A 382 27.93 -17.34 9.57
N HIS A 383 27.78 -16.58 8.48
CA HIS A 383 28.58 -15.39 8.23
C HIS A 383 28.20 -14.25 9.17
N SER A 384 26.91 -14.13 9.50
CA SER A 384 26.38 -13.02 10.30
C SER A 384 26.47 -13.24 11.81
N TYR A 385 26.24 -14.48 12.29
CA TYR A 385 26.01 -14.77 13.72
C TYR A 385 26.94 -15.86 14.28
N GLY A 386 27.68 -16.56 13.42
CA GLY A 386 28.58 -17.64 13.83
C GLY A 386 27.87 -18.98 14.06
N LYS A 387 28.65 -20.06 13.92
CA LYS A 387 28.15 -21.44 13.88
C LYS A 387 27.48 -21.90 15.17
N GLU A 388 28.04 -21.57 16.33
CA GLU A 388 27.56 -22.08 17.62
C GLU A 388 26.16 -21.56 17.95
N GLN A 389 25.93 -20.27 17.73
CA GLN A 389 24.64 -19.64 17.98
C GLN A 389 23.55 -20.18 17.06
N VAL A 390 23.88 -20.35 15.77
CA VAL A 390 22.96 -20.92 14.77
C VAL A 390 22.60 -22.35 15.11
N MET A 391 23.59 -23.19 15.41
CA MET A 391 23.35 -24.59 15.79
C MET A 391 22.49 -24.69 17.05
N LYS A 392 22.75 -23.84 18.06
CA LYS A 392 21.94 -23.80 19.28
C LYS A 392 20.47 -23.52 18.98
N VAL A 393 20.16 -22.49 18.19
CA VAL A 393 18.75 -22.20 17.84
C VAL A 393 18.12 -23.32 17.04
N VAL A 394 18.86 -23.91 16.10
CA VAL A 394 18.37 -25.05 15.34
C VAL A 394 18.03 -26.22 16.27
N ASP A 395 18.95 -26.59 17.16
CA ASP A 395 18.73 -27.71 18.09
C ASP A 395 17.61 -27.43 19.10
N ASP A 396 17.54 -26.21 19.66
CA ASP A 396 16.49 -25.78 20.59
C ASP A 396 15.11 -25.84 19.93
N THR A 397 14.97 -25.32 18.70
CA THR A 397 13.70 -25.35 17.95
C THR A 397 13.30 -26.79 17.61
N LEU A 398 14.21 -27.62 17.10
CA LEU A 398 13.88 -29.01 16.77
C LEU A 398 13.55 -29.83 18.03
N GLY A 399 14.25 -29.59 19.14
CA GLY A 399 13.98 -30.21 20.43
C GLY A 399 12.59 -29.85 20.97
N PHE A 400 12.19 -28.58 20.87
CA PHE A 400 10.88 -28.10 21.31
C PHE A 400 9.72 -28.81 20.58
N TYR A 401 9.81 -28.97 19.26
CA TYR A 401 8.74 -29.58 18.46
C TYR A 401 8.80 -31.12 18.36
N SER A 402 9.86 -31.75 18.90
CA SER A 402 10.02 -33.21 18.83
C SER A 402 8.91 -34.00 19.55
N GLY A 403 8.22 -33.40 20.53
CA GLY A 403 7.13 -34.04 21.28
C GLY A 403 5.80 -34.10 20.54
N ASP A 404 5.42 -33.01 19.86
CA ASP A 404 4.09 -32.88 19.25
C ASP A 404 4.05 -33.41 17.82
N THR A 405 5.08 -33.11 17.03
CA THR A 405 5.15 -33.47 15.61
C THR A 405 6.60 -33.78 15.22
N PRO A 406 7.09 -35.00 15.54
CA PRO A 406 8.46 -35.36 15.25
C PRO A 406 8.74 -35.30 13.74
N ILE A 407 9.94 -34.85 13.41
CA ILE A 407 10.41 -34.78 12.03
C ILE A 407 10.46 -36.18 11.47
N ASN A 408 9.93 -36.36 10.27
CA ASN A 408 10.08 -37.61 9.55
C ASN A 408 11.45 -37.63 8.89
N THR A 409 12.51 -37.96 9.66
CA THR A 409 13.90 -37.93 9.18
C THR A 409 14.08 -38.74 7.91
N THR A 410 13.38 -39.87 7.79
CA THR A 410 13.41 -40.74 6.60
C THR A 410 12.91 -39.99 5.35
N GLU A 411 11.73 -39.37 5.44
CA GLU A 411 11.14 -38.63 4.32
C GLU A 411 11.92 -37.33 4.01
N ALA A 412 12.40 -36.64 5.05
CA ALA A 412 13.25 -35.46 4.91
C ALA A 412 14.58 -35.80 4.19
N LEU A 413 15.21 -36.93 4.54
CA LEU A 413 16.44 -37.41 3.93
C LEU A 413 16.23 -37.77 2.46
N VAL A 414 15.16 -38.51 2.14
CA VAL A 414 14.82 -38.83 0.75
C VAL A 414 14.57 -37.55 -0.06
N MET A 415 13.85 -36.57 0.50
CA MET A 415 13.62 -35.30 -0.18
C MET A 415 14.91 -34.50 -0.38
N ALA A 416 15.80 -34.48 0.61
CA ALA A 416 17.10 -33.80 0.53
C ALA A 416 18.03 -34.41 -0.53
N VAL A 417 17.91 -35.72 -0.80
CA VAL A 417 18.69 -36.41 -1.84
C VAL A 417 18.12 -36.19 -3.24
N ILE A 418 16.79 -36.10 -3.37
CA ILE A 418 16.11 -35.98 -4.68
C ILE A 418 16.04 -34.52 -5.18
N ASP A 419 15.82 -33.56 -4.29
CA ASP A 419 15.66 -32.15 -4.67
C ASP A 419 17.03 -31.47 -4.86
N GLU A 420 17.36 -31.17 -6.12
CA GLU A 420 18.62 -30.50 -6.49
C GLU A 420 18.77 -29.10 -5.88
N ASN A 421 17.68 -28.49 -5.40
CA ASN A 421 17.72 -27.21 -4.72
C ASN A 421 18.14 -27.34 -3.25
N ILE A 422 18.21 -28.55 -2.70
CA ILE A 422 18.65 -28.77 -1.32
C ILE A 422 20.16 -29.02 -1.32
N HIS A 423 20.88 -28.33 -0.44
CA HIS A 423 22.32 -28.50 -0.28
C HIS A 423 22.66 -29.82 0.44
N LEU A 424 23.78 -30.44 0.07
CA LEU A 424 24.23 -31.73 0.61
C LEU A 424 24.43 -31.71 2.14
N ASP A 425 24.69 -30.54 2.72
CA ASP A 425 24.76 -30.35 4.18
C ASP A 425 23.49 -30.82 4.90
N CYS A 426 22.32 -30.75 4.24
CA CYS A 426 21.08 -31.29 4.80
C CYS A 426 21.17 -32.80 5.04
N VAL A 427 21.72 -33.54 4.07
CA VAL A 427 21.90 -34.99 4.16
C VAL A 427 22.84 -35.32 5.33
N TYR A 428 23.99 -34.64 5.42
CA TYR A 428 24.92 -34.84 6.53
C TYR A 428 24.32 -34.45 7.88
N PHE A 429 23.52 -33.38 7.92
CA PHE A 429 22.83 -32.93 9.13
C PHE A 429 21.83 -33.99 9.62
N LEU A 430 20.99 -34.52 8.74
CA LEU A 430 19.99 -35.55 9.08
C LEU A 430 20.66 -36.86 9.51
N LEU A 431 21.71 -37.32 8.81
CA LEU A 431 22.46 -38.53 9.17
C LEU A 431 23.16 -38.41 10.53
N ARG A 432 23.62 -37.22 10.91
CA ARG A 432 24.23 -36.99 12.23
C ARG A 432 23.20 -37.02 13.35
N ARG A 433 21.96 -36.59 13.09
CA ARG A 433 20.88 -36.62 14.08
C ARG A 433 20.30 -38.02 14.29
N GLU A 434 20.20 -38.81 13.24
CA GLU A 434 19.65 -40.17 13.29
C GLU A 434 20.53 -41.13 12.47
N PRO A 435 21.67 -41.61 13.02
CA PRO A 435 22.65 -42.40 12.26
C PRO A 435 22.11 -43.75 11.77
N ASP A 436 21.03 -44.26 12.36
CA ASP A 436 20.37 -45.51 11.97
C ASP A 436 19.28 -45.35 10.89
N VAL A 437 19.02 -44.12 10.42
CA VAL A 437 17.97 -43.83 9.42
C VAL A 437 18.14 -44.60 8.10
N LEU A 438 19.39 -44.82 7.66
CA LEU A 438 19.66 -45.60 6.45
C LEU A 438 19.29 -47.08 6.62
N GLN A 439 19.54 -47.65 7.80
CA GLN A 439 19.15 -49.02 8.10
C GLN A 439 17.63 -49.14 8.15
N LYS A 440 16.94 -48.18 8.77
CA LYS A 440 15.47 -48.12 8.80
C LYS A 440 14.86 -48.05 7.40
N LEU A 441 15.45 -47.27 6.51
CA LEU A 441 15.06 -47.18 5.09
C LEU A 441 15.19 -48.54 4.38
N LEU A 442 16.32 -49.22 4.52
CA LEU A 442 16.57 -50.53 3.89
C LEU A 442 15.62 -51.63 4.41
N LEU A 443 15.34 -51.64 5.71
CA LEU A 443 14.40 -52.59 6.33
C LEU A 443 12.96 -52.34 5.89
N SER A 444 12.57 -51.07 5.72
CA SER A 444 11.23 -50.69 5.26
C SER A 444 10.99 -51.12 3.80
N SER A 445 12.01 -50.99 2.95
CA SER A 445 11.94 -51.43 1.54
C SER A 445 11.78 -52.95 1.39
N SER A 446 12.45 -53.72 2.26
CA SER A 446 12.40 -55.19 2.22
C SER A 446 11.01 -55.74 2.58
N THR A 447 10.33 -55.11 3.55
CA THR A 447 8.98 -55.49 3.99
C THR A 447 7.93 -55.21 2.92
N ALA A 448 8.08 -54.10 2.17
CA ALA A 448 7.16 -53.75 1.08
C ALA A 448 7.23 -54.75 -0.08
N MET A 449 8.42 -55.28 -0.42
CA MET A 449 8.55 -56.28 -1.49
C MET A 449 8.01 -57.65 -1.11
N ALA A 450 8.13 -58.08 0.16
CA ALA A 450 7.61 -59.37 0.62
C ALA A 450 6.07 -59.47 0.48
N THR A 451 5.34 -58.39 0.74
CA THR A 451 3.86 -58.39 0.69
C THR A 451 3.27 -58.35 -0.73
N VAL A 452 4.05 -57.93 -1.73
CA VAL A 452 3.63 -57.96 -3.15
C VAL A 452 3.76 -59.36 -3.73
N VAL A 453 4.70 -60.17 -3.23
CA VAL A 453 4.93 -61.54 -3.71
C VAL A 453 3.83 -62.51 -3.24
N ASP A 454 3.25 -62.31 -2.06
CA ASP A 454 2.21 -63.20 -1.52
C ASP A 454 0.80 -62.99 -2.12
N LYS A 455 0.53 -61.86 -2.78
CA LYS A 455 -0.78 -61.60 -3.40
C LYS A 455 -0.93 -62.15 -4.82
N ASN A 456 0.14 -62.64 -5.44
CA ASN A 456 0.11 -63.06 -6.83
C ASN A 456 -0.12 -64.56 -7.04
N ASN A 457 -0.38 -65.34 -5.98
CA ASN A 457 -0.46 -66.80 -6.05
C ASN A 457 -1.80 -67.43 -5.66
N ASN A 458 -2.87 -66.67 -5.40
CA ASN A 458 -4.19 -67.25 -5.16
C ASN A 458 -5.32 -66.38 -5.74
N SER A 459 -5.72 -66.67 -6.98
CA SER A 459 -7.12 -66.68 -7.46
C SER A 459 -7.18 -66.69 -9.00
N ILE A 460 -6.72 -67.79 -9.61
CA ILE A 460 -7.19 -68.22 -10.94
C ILE A 460 -8.12 -69.40 -10.67
N VAL A 461 -9.41 -69.15 -10.43
CA VAL A 461 -10.54 -70.02 -10.79
C VAL A 461 -11.79 -69.14 -10.88
N ASP A 462 -12.28 -69.02 -12.12
CA ASP A 462 -13.66 -68.83 -12.58
C ASP A 462 -14.57 -67.79 -11.93
N GLU A 463 -14.87 -66.73 -12.70
CA GLU A 463 -16.25 -66.54 -13.17
C GLU A 463 -16.27 -65.71 -14.47
N ILE A 464 -16.75 -66.37 -15.53
CA ILE A 464 -17.10 -65.81 -16.83
C ILE A 464 -18.61 -65.51 -16.79
N ASN A 465 -18.97 -64.26 -17.05
CA ASN A 465 -20.26 -63.70 -17.54
C ASN A 465 -20.43 -62.33 -16.89
N ASP A 466 -20.90 -61.27 -17.55
CA ASP A 466 -21.49 -61.07 -18.85
C ASP A 466 -21.39 -59.56 -19.14
N ASN A 467 -21.55 -59.21 -20.41
CA ASN A 467 -21.91 -57.90 -20.97
C ASN A 467 -22.28 -56.78 -19.97
N ASP A 468 -21.74 -55.57 -20.13
CA ASP A 468 -22.48 -54.52 -20.85
C ASP A 468 -21.66 -53.26 -21.11
N SER A 469 -21.84 -52.77 -22.34
CA SER A 469 -21.81 -51.40 -22.84
C SER A 469 -21.31 -50.25 -21.93
N GLY A 470 -20.37 -49.49 -22.50
CA GLY A 470 -20.72 -48.12 -22.86
C GLY A 470 -19.93 -46.96 -22.27
N ASN A 471 -19.43 -46.14 -23.19
CA ASN A 471 -19.22 -44.68 -23.11
C ASN A 471 -17.98 -44.10 -22.40
N ASN A 472 -17.04 -43.67 -23.25
CA ASN A 472 -16.60 -42.28 -23.43
C ASN A 472 -17.11 -41.23 -22.43
N ASP A 473 -16.18 -40.45 -21.89
CA ASP A 473 -16.09 -38.97 -22.08
C ASP A 473 -14.98 -38.45 -21.15
N ASN A 474 -13.81 -38.07 -21.65
CA ASN A 474 -13.49 -36.74 -22.18
C ASN A 474 -13.85 -35.59 -21.21
N LEU A 475 -12.88 -35.16 -20.39
CA LEU A 475 -12.98 -33.91 -19.63
C LEU A 475 -11.67 -33.12 -19.72
N GLY A 476 -11.54 -32.41 -20.84
CA GLY A 476 -10.70 -31.23 -20.94
C GLY A 476 -11.39 -30.03 -20.29
N GLY A 477 -10.77 -29.48 -19.24
CA GLY A 477 -11.21 -28.25 -18.59
C GLY A 477 -10.44 -27.04 -19.10
N GLN A 478 -10.85 -26.48 -20.24
CA GLN A 478 -10.53 -25.10 -20.62
C GLN A 478 -11.49 -24.14 -19.91
N THR A 479 -10.99 -23.35 -18.96
CA THR A 479 -11.73 -22.21 -18.40
C THR A 479 -11.50 -20.96 -19.23
N LYS A 480 -12.57 -20.66 -19.96
CA LYS A 480 -12.95 -19.46 -20.70
C LYS A 480 -12.38 -18.14 -20.14
N THR A 481 -11.76 -17.40 -21.06
CA THR A 481 -11.55 -15.96 -21.05
C THR A 481 -12.85 -15.21 -20.75
N SER A 482 -12.83 -14.37 -19.71
CA SER A 482 -13.96 -13.50 -19.37
C SER A 482 -14.03 -12.29 -20.32
N THR A 483 -15.28 -11.92 -20.58
CA THR A 483 -15.78 -10.91 -21.48
C THR A 483 -15.31 -9.49 -21.16
N LYS A 484 -14.76 -8.79 -22.16
CA LYS A 484 -14.59 -7.32 -22.17
C LYS A 484 -15.94 -6.63 -22.03
N LYS A 485 -16.27 -6.16 -20.83
CA LYS A 485 -17.41 -5.29 -20.57
C LYS A 485 -17.00 -3.85 -20.90
N LYS A 486 -17.33 -3.37 -22.10
CA LYS A 486 -17.26 -1.94 -22.43
C LYS A 486 -18.29 -1.20 -21.59
N ARG A 487 -17.85 -0.49 -20.54
CA ARG A 487 -18.70 0.48 -19.82
C ARG A 487 -18.38 1.90 -20.28
N LYS A 488 -19.44 2.65 -20.55
CA LYS A 488 -19.41 4.07 -20.86
C LYS A 488 -18.82 4.82 -19.67
N ARG A 489 -17.75 5.60 -19.91
CA ARG A 489 -17.32 6.68 -19.01
C ARG A 489 -18.51 7.62 -18.80
N ILE A 490 -18.90 7.82 -17.56
CA ILE A 490 -19.67 9.00 -17.17
C ILE A 490 -18.61 10.09 -16.99
N LEU A 491 -18.55 11.02 -17.94
CA LEU A 491 -17.87 12.29 -17.66
C LEU A 491 -18.73 13.00 -16.61
N TYR A 492 -18.13 13.30 -15.46
CA TYR A 492 -18.63 14.37 -14.63
C TYR A 492 -18.16 15.67 -15.31
N GLU A 493 -19.13 16.41 -15.85
CA GLU A 493 -18.99 17.82 -16.26
C GLU A 493 -19.16 18.75 -15.05
#